data_AF-A0A2V9W6P3-F1
#
_entry.id   AF-A0A2V9W6P3-F1
#
_cell.length_a   1.000
_cell.length_b   1.000
_cell.length_c   1.000
_cell.angle_alpha   90.00
_cell.angle_beta   90.00
_cell.angle_gamma   90.00
#
_symmetry.space_group_name_H-M   'P 1'
#
loop_
_entity.id
_entity.type
_entity.pdbx_description
1 polymer ?
#
loop_
_entity_poly.entity_id
_entity_poly.type
_entity_poly.pdbx_seq_one_letter_code
_entity_poly.pdbx_strand_id
1 'polypeptide(L)'
;MTRDESRAGYAIIRHNIRTYVSGGVVAVIRGKENAEAMVKSFEEGQSSEDRWTGWRYFLEKTEIKPGTDPRQATSLRQNELETRESKALDEPPSVPSDFRPIRN
;
A
#
# COMPACT_ATOMS: atom_id res chain seq x y z
N MET A 1 15.75 -11.65 -7.95
CA MET A 1 15.47 -10.35 -7.31
C MET A 1 16.32 -9.27 -7.93
N THR A 2 15.72 -8.17 -8.37
CA THR A 2 16.47 -7.01 -8.86
C THR A 2 17.07 -6.26 -7.69
N ARG A 3 18.29 -5.72 -7.87
CA ARG A 3 19.03 -4.96 -6.85
C ARG A 3 18.24 -3.78 -6.26
N ASP A 4 17.22 -3.31 -6.98
CA ASP A 4 16.27 -2.29 -6.54
C ASP A 4 15.35 -2.79 -5.42
N GLU A 5 14.81 -4.02 -5.53
CA GLU A 5 13.92 -4.62 -4.53
C GLU A 5 14.62 -4.91 -3.20
N SER A 6 15.94 -5.11 -3.21
CA SER A 6 16.72 -5.29 -1.98
C SER A 6 17.06 -3.96 -1.28
N ARG A 7 17.02 -2.83 -2.00
CA ARG A 7 17.34 -1.50 -1.44
C ARG A 7 16.11 -0.69 -1.05
N ALA A 8 14.97 -0.96 -1.68
CA ALA A 8 13.70 -0.29 -1.42
C ALA A 8 13.17 -0.54 -0.01
N GLY A 9 12.35 0.40 0.48
CA GLY A 9 11.53 0.25 1.68
C GLY A 9 10.22 -0.45 1.35
N TYR A 10 9.75 -1.28 2.27
CA TYR A 10 8.48 -1.97 2.19
C TYR A 10 7.71 -1.75 3.48
N ALA A 11 6.50 -1.21 3.37
CA ALA A 11 5.56 -1.12 4.46
C ALA A 11 4.75 -2.41 4.53
N ILE A 12 4.68 -2.98 5.74
CA ILE A 12 3.77 -4.07 6.07
C ILE A 12 2.49 -3.44 6.60
N ILE A 13 1.38 -3.69 5.92
CA ILE A 13 0.08 -3.12 6.21
C ILE A 13 -0.85 -4.21 6.69
N ARG A 14 -1.59 -3.94 7.75
CA ARG A 14 -2.66 -4.81 8.22
C ARG A 14 -3.99 -4.32 7.65
N HIS A 15 -4.76 -5.19 7.01
CA HIS A 15 -6.04 -4.84 6.41
C HIS A 15 -7.05 -5.96 6.60
N ASN A 16 -8.30 -5.61 6.89
CA ASN A 16 -9.38 -6.57 7.01
C ASN A 16 -10.11 -6.72 5.68
N ILE A 17 -10.00 -7.88 5.04
CA ILE A 17 -10.58 -8.13 3.71
C ILE A 17 -12.11 -8.28 3.73
N ARG A 18 -12.73 -8.44 4.90
CA ARG A 18 -14.19 -8.59 5.04
C ARG A 18 -14.88 -7.26 5.33
N THR A 19 -14.26 -6.42 6.15
CA THR A 19 -14.82 -5.12 6.56
C THR A 19 -14.19 -3.95 5.82
N TYR A 20 -13.16 -4.21 5.01
CA TYR A 20 -12.34 -3.20 4.32
C TYR A 20 -11.68 -2.18 5.26
N VAL A 21 -11.59 -2.51 6.55
CA VAL A 21 -10.94 -1.65 7.55
C VAL A 21 -9.43 -1.79 7.44
N SER A 22 -8.74 -0.65 7.29
CA SER A 22 -7.29 -0.59 7.40
C SER A 22 -6.87 -0.57 8.87
N GLY A 23 -6.00 -1.51 9.25
CA GLY A 23 -5.32 -1.52 10.54
C GLY A 23 -4.04 -0.66 10.55
N GLY A 24 -3.71 -0.04 9.42
CA GLY A 24 -2.52 0.79 9.26
C GLY A 24 -1.25 0.00 8.96
N VAL A 25 -0.14 0.73 8.90
CA VAL A 25 1.20 0.17 8.78
C VAL A 25 1.59 -0.41 10.14
N VAL A 26 2.09 -1.64 10.16
CA VAL A 26 2.57 -2.32 11.38
C VAL A 26 4.09 -2.34 11.46
N ALA A 27 4.79 -2.27 10.32
CA ALA A 27 6.24 -2.19 10.26
C ALA A 27 6.70 -1.64 8.90
N VAL A 28 7.89 -1.01 8.86
CA VAL A 28 8.56 -0.61 7.61
C VAL A 28 9.94 -1.26 7.57
N ILE A 29 10.12 -2.17 6.62
CA ILE A 29 11.29 -3.04 6.49
C ILE A 29 12.04 -2.73 5.20
N ARG A 30 13.37 -2.82 5.25
CA ARG A 30 14.20 -2.69 4.05
C ARG A 30 14.38 -4.02 3.36
N GLY A 31 14.18 -4.03 2.06
CA GLY A 31 14.37 -5.20 1.21
C GLY A 31 13.15 -6.12 1.24
N LYS A 32 12.78 -6.60 0.05
CA LYS A 32 11.59 -7.43 -0.16
C LYS A 32 11.60 -8.73 0.64
N GLU A 33 12.71 -9.48 0.61
CA GLU A 33 12.82 -10.78 1.31
C GLU A 33 12.61 -10.64 2.81
N ASN A 34 13.22 -9.62 3.43
CA ASN A 34 13.06 -9.37 4.85
C ASN A 34 11.62 -9.02 5.18
N ALA A 35 10.96 -8.26 4.30
CA ALA A 35 9.57 -7.88 4.48
C ALA A 35 8.63 -9.08 4.30
N GLU A 36 8.87 -9.96 3.32
CA GLU A 36 8.15 -11.22 3.11
C GLU A 36 8.31 -12.18 4.29
N ALA A 37 9.55 -12.34 4.79
CA ALA A 37 9.83 -13.15 5.97
C ALA A 37 9.08 -12.61 7.20
N MET A 38 9.08 -11.29 7.39
CA MET A 38 8.38 -10.65 8.51
C MET A 38 6.85 -10.79 8.39
N VAL A 39 6.29 -10.65 7.19
CA VAL A 39 4.86 -10.92 6.96
C VAL A 39 4.50 -12.34 7.31
N LYS A 40 5.30 -13.31 6.87
CA LYS A 40 5.08 -14.71 7.22
C LYS A 40 5.10 -14.91 8.73
N SER A 41 6.05 -14.31 9.45
CA SER A 41 6.08 -14.34 10.91
C SER A 41 4.84 -13.72 11.56
N PHE A 42 4.31 -12.63 11.01
CA PHE A 42 3.06 -12.03 11.49
C PHE A 42 1.84 -12.91 11.22
N GLU A 43 1.78 -13.59 10.08
CA GLU A 43 0.70 -14.53 9.75
C GLU A 43 0.78 -15.80 10.62
N GLU A 44 1.99 -16.31 10.90
CA GLU A 44 2.23 -17.44 11.78
C GLU A 44 1.87 -17.12 13.25
N GLY A 45 2.16 -15.89 13.69
CA GLY A 45 1.78 -15.39 15.01
C GLY A 45 0.34 -14.87 15.11
N GLN A 46 -0.44 -14.90 14.02
CA GLN A 46 -1.78 -14.32 13.99
C GLN A 46 -2.78 -15.20 14.74
N SER A 47 -3.50 -14.59 15.68
CA SER A 47 -4.60 -15.25 16.39
C SER A 47 -5.65 -15.79 15.42
N SER A 48 -6.21 -16.95 15.76
CA SER A 48 -7.29 -17.55 14.97
C SER A 48 -8.46 -16.58 14.79
N GLU A 49 -8.86 -15.85 15.83
CA GLU A 49 -9.93 -14.84 15.77
C GLU A 49 -9.67 -13.76 14.70
N ASP A 50 -8.44 -13.26 14.61
CA ASP A 50 -8.08 -12.27 13.59
C ASP A 50 -8.15 -12.87 12.18
N ARG A 51 -7.75 -14.13 12.01
CA ARG A 51 -7.90 -14.84 10.72
C ARG A 51 -9.36 -15.06 10.37
N TRP A 52 -10.17 -15.46 11.35
CA TRP A 52 -11.61 -15.68 11.20
C TRP A 52 -12.36 -14.39 10.89
N THR A 53 -11.94 -13.26 11.44
CA THR A 53 -12.53 -11.94 11.16
C THR A 53 -12.02 -11.31 9.86
N GLY A 54 -11.01 -11.91 9.21
CA GLY A 54 -10.54 -11.50 7.89
C GLY A 54 -9.35 -10.53 7.91
N TRP A 55 -8.63 -10.38 9.01
CA TRP A 55 -7.39 -9.60 9.03
C TRP A 55 -6.29 -10.32 8.24
N ARG A 56 -5.59 -9.57 7.41
CA ARG A 56 -4.47 -10.01 6.58
C ARG A 56 -3.35 -8.97 6.55
N TYR A 57 -2.15 -9.42 6.23
CA TYR A 57 -0.98 -8.56 6.09
C TYR A 57 -0.59 -8.45 4.61
N PHE A 58 -0.23 -7.25 4.18
CA PHE A 58 0.14 -6.95 2.81
C PHE A 58 1.46 -6.19 2.76
N LEU A 59 2.21 -6.42 1.71
CA LEU A 59 3.45 -5.70 1.41
C LEU A 59 3.18 -4.62 0.39
N GLU A 60 3.61 -3.40 0.70
CA GLU A 60 3.57 -2.27 -0.21
C GLU A 60 4.95 -1.65 -0.32
N LYS A 61 5.41 -1.40 -1.55
CA LYS A 61 6.66 -0.67 -1.77
C LYS A 61 6.46 0.79 -1.37
N THR A 62 7.35 1.33 -0.54
CA THR A 62 7.24 2.68 0.00
C THR A 62 8.59 3.39 0.01
N GLU A 63 8.55 4.72 -0.08
CA GLU A 63 9.71 5.58 0.13
C GLU A 63 9.90 5.96 1.61
N ILE A 64 8.96 5.55 2.49
CA ILE A 64 9.06 5.74 3.94
C ILE A 64 10.32 5.02 4.44
N LYS A 65 11.08 5.71 5.31
CA LYS A 65 12.34 5.17 5.83
C LYS A 65 12.09 3.89 6.64
N PRO A 66 12.87 2.82 6.43
CA PRO A 66 12.78 1.63 7.26
C PRO A 66 13.08 1.98 8.72
N GLY A 67 12.35 1.36 9.65
CA GLY A 67 12.41 1.69 11.08
C GLY A 67 11.61 2.93 11.50
N THR A 68 10.84 3.55 10.59
CA THR A 68 9.87 4.59 10.96
C THR A 68 8.77 4.00 11.85
N ASP A 69 8.32 4.78 12.84
CA ASP A 69 7.25 4.37 13.75
C ASP A 69 5.97 4.01 12.96
N PRO A 70 5.26 2.93 13.30
CA PRO A 70 4.09 2.46 12.56
C PRO A 70 2.97 3.51 12.44
N ARG A 71 2.76 4.35 13.47
CA ARG A 71 1.74 5.41 13.45
C ARG A 71 2.16 6.55 12.52
N GLN A 72 3.44 6.91 12.55
CA GLN A 72 3.99 7.89 11.62
C GLN A 72 3.95 7.38 10.18
N ALA A 73 4.34 6.13 9.95
CA ALA A 73 4.28 5.49 8.64
C ALA A 73 2.85 5.42 8.10
N THR A 74 1.87 5.15 8.96
CA THR A 74 0.44 5.19 8.58
C THR A 74 0.02 6.59 8.14
N SER A 75 0.43 7.62 8.88
CA SER A 75 0.11 9.02 8.54
C SER A 75 0.77 9.45 7.22
N LEU A 76 2.04 9.10 7.02
CA LEU A 76 2.78 9.38 5.78
C LEU A 76 2.14 8.68 4.58
N ARG A 77 1.77 7.40 4.73
CA ARG A 77 1.06 6.66 3.69
C ARG A 77 -0.28 7.31 3.35
N GLN A 78 -1.05 7.72 4.36
CA GLN A 78 -2.34 8.36 4.14
C GLN A 78 -2.19 9.69 3.38
N ASN A 79 -1.17 10.47 3.72
CA ASN A 79 -0.87 11.72 3.03
C ASN A 79 -0.38 11.51 1.58
N GLU A 80 0.40 10.46 1.33
CA GLU A 80 0.83 10.09 -0.01
C GLU A 80 -0.37 9.67 -0.89
N LEU A 81 -1.32 8.91 -0.33
CA LEU A 81 -2.57 8.55 -1.01
C LEU A 81 -3.39 9.79 -1.34
N GLU A 82 -3.61 10.69 -0.38
CA GLU A 82 -4.34 11.94 -0.58
C GLU A 82 -3.71 12.83 -1.66
N THR A 83 -2.36 12.88 -1.70
CA THR A 83 -1.62 13.61 -2.73
C THR A 83 -1.82 13.01 -4.12
N ARG A 84 -1.85 11.67 -4.24
CA ARG A 84 -2.11 10.99 -5.52
C ARG A 84 -3.55 11.19 -6.00
N GLU A 85 -4.52 11.08 -5.10
CA GLU A 85 -5.94 11.32 -5.42
C GLU A 85 -6.18 12.78 -5.85
N SER A 86 -5.53 13.74 -5.20
CA SER A 86 -5.59 15.16 -5.58
C SER A 86 -5.03 15.42 -6.99
N LYS A 87 -3.94 14.73 -7.37
CA LYS A 87 -3.39 14.84 -8.74
C LYS A 87 -4.28 14.19 -9.80
N ALA A 88 -4.98 13.10 -9.47
CA ALA A 88 -5.89 12.43 -10.40
C ALA A 88 -7.16 13.26 -10.69
N LEU A 89 -7.55 14.15 -9.78
CA LEU A 89 -8.69 15.07 -9.97
C LEU A 89 -8.33 16.32 -10.79
N ASP A 90 -7.05 16.66 -10.91
CA ASP A 90 -6.57 17.81 -11.68
C ASP A 90 -6.30 17.46 -13.16
N GLU A 91 -6.36 16.17 -13.53
CA GLU A 91 -6.30 15.77 -14.93
C GLU A 91 -7.63 16.12 -15.63
N PRO A 92 -7.65 17.05 -16.60
CA PRO A 92 -8.86 17.28 -17.38
C PRO A 92 -9.21 15.98 -18.12
N PRO A 93 -10.50 15.60 -18.22
CA PRO A 93 -10.89 14.40 -18.94
C PRO A 93 -10.31 14.48 -20.34
N SER A 94 -9.40 13.56 -20.68
CA SER A 94 -8.89 13.39 -22.03
C SER A 94 -10.07 13.00 -22.91
N VAL A 95 -10.74 14.00 -23.48
CA VAL A 95 -11.66 13.81 -24.58
C VAL A 95 -10.84 13.24 -25.74
N PRO A 96 -11.14 12.02 -26.22
CA PRO A 96 -10.47 11.54 -27.43
C PRO A 96 -10.87 12.46 -28.59
N SER A 97 -9.87 13.09 -29.21
CA SER A 97 -9.99 14.06 -30.32
C SER A 97 -10.55 13.47 -31.64
N ASP A 98 -11.24 12.33 -31.60
CA ASP A 98 -11.74 11.62 -32.78
C ASP A 98 -13.23 11.81 -33.07
N PHE A 99 -13.94 12.66 -32.31
CA PHE A 99 -15.29 13.08 -32.68
C PHE A 99 -15.24 14.15 -33.77
N ARG A 100 -15.03 13.73 -35.03
CA ARG A 100 -15.36 14.57 -36.19
C ARG A 100 -16.87 14.53 -36.41
N PRO A 101 -17.59 15.66 -36.32
CA PRO A 101 -18.99 15.69 -36.69
C PRO A 101 -19.12 15.46 -38.20
N ILE A 102 -19.95 14.48 -38.56
CA ILE A 102 -20.30 14.19 -39.96
C ILE A 102 -21.13 15.38 -40.45
N ARG A 103 -20.56 16.20 -41.33
CA ARG A 103 -21.29 17.31 -41.96
C ARG A 103 -22.24 16.72 -42.99
N ASN A 104 -23.53 17.01 -42.84
CA ASN A 104 -24.59 16.68 -43.79
C ASN A 104 -24.63 17.68 -44.96
#